data_AF-A0A832F2C1-F1
#
_entry.id   AF-A0A832F2C1-F1
#
_cell.length_a   1.000
_cell.length_b   1.000
_cell.length_c   1.000
_cell.angle_alpha   90.00
_cell.angle_beta   90.00
_cell.angle_gamma   90.00
#
_symmetry.space_group_name_H-M   'P 1'
#
loop_
_entity.id
_entity.type
_entity.pdbx_description
1 polymer ?
#
loop_
_entity_poly.entity_id
_entity_poly.type
_entity_poly.pdbx_seq_one_letter_code
_entity_poly.pdbx_strand_id
1 'polypeptide(L)' 'DVVVGASAHVAAGARLRHCVLLPGAVVRAGAVVEESVVGPNAIVGTGASVINGSVVGAAAEVEDGARLDSARLPV' A
#
# COMPACT_ATOMS: atom_id res chain seq x y z
N ASP A 1 -2.37 -0.23 14.93
CA ASP A 1 -2.93 -1.50 14.38
C ASP A 1 -2.82 -1.57 12.87
N VAL A 2 -2.73 -2.77 12.31
CA VAL A 2 -2.65 -3.03 10.86
C VAL A 2 -3.58 -4.20 10.55
N VAL A 3 -4.37 -4.08 9.47
CA VAL A 3 -5.24 -5.15 8.99
C VAL A 3 -4.68 -5.70 7.68
N VAL A 4 -4.49 -7.02 7.61
CA VAL A 4 -3.95 -7.71 6.44
C VAL A 4 -5.01 -8.66 5.87
N GLY A 5 -5.46 -8.37 4.65
CA GLY A 5 -6.42 -9.19 3.91
C GLY A 5 -5.83 -10.51 3.43
N ALA A 6 -6.71 -11.43 3.04
CA ALA A 6 -6.31 -12.73 2.52
C ALA A 6 -5.37 -12.61 1.31
N SER A 7 -4.33 -13.44 1.27
CA SER A 7 -3.33 -13.46 0.18
C SER A 7 -2.54 -12.16 -0.03
N ALA A 8 -2.64 -11.18 0.87
CA ALA A 8 -1.78 -10.00 0.79
C ALA A 8 -0.31 -10.41 1.04
N HIS A 9 0.60 -9.80 0.29
CA HIS A 9 2.03 -10.06 0.39
C HIS A 9 2.77 -8.82 0.86
N VAL A 10 3.59 -8.97 1.90
CA VAL A 10 4.40 -7.89 2.47
C VAL A 10 5.86 -8.31 2.38
N ALA A 11 6.61 -7.64 1.52
CA ALA A 11 8.01 -7.92 1.31
C ALA A 11 8.88 -7.44 2.48
N ALA A 12 10.09 -7.98 2.57
CA ALA A 12 11.05 -7.62 3.61
C ALA A 12 11.35 -6.11 3.62
N GLY A 13 11.42 -5.53 4.82
CA GLY A 13 11.72 -4.12 5.02
C GLY A 13 10.53 -3.18 4.79
N ALA A 14 9.36 -3.67 4.36
CA ALA A 14 8.15 -2.87 4.32
C ALA A 14 7.71 -2.47 5.73
N ARG A 15 7.18 -1.25 5.87
CA ARG A 15 6.72 -0.67 7.14
C ARG A 15 5.24 -0.36 7.04
N LEU A 16 4.44 -0.98 7.90
CA LEU A 16 2.99 -0.82 7.93
C LEU A 16 2.57 -0.21 9.26
N ARG A 17 1.71 0.82 9.23
CA ARG A 17 1.18 1.46 10.44
C ARG A 17 -0.22 2.02 10.19
N HIS A 18 -1.19 1.73 11.06
CA HIS A 18 -2.56 2.28 10.97
C HIS A 18 -3.21 2.10 9.58
N CYS A 19 -2.93 1.00 8.90
CA CYS A 19 -3.33 0.80 7.51
C CYS A 19 -4.10 -0.50 7.30
N VAL A 20 -4.77 -0.57 6.15
CA VAL A 20 -5.54 -1.73 5.71
C VAL A 20 -5.03 -2.17 4.34
N LEU A 21 -4.59 -3.43 4.27
CA LEU A 21 -4.28 -4.10 3.02
C LEU A 21 -5.46 -5.00 2.64
N LEU A 22 -6.14 -4.71 1.54
CA LEU A 22 -7.22 -5.54 1.02
C LEU A 22 -6.67 -6.82 0.36
N PRO A 23 -7.53 -7.83 0.10
CA PRO A 23 -7.07 -9.13 -0.40
C PRO A 23 -6.20 -9.04 -1.65
N GLY A 24 -5.11 -9.81 -1.66
CA GLY A 24 -4.15 -9.84 -2.76
C GLY A 24 -3.26 -8.59 -2.91
N ALA A 25 -3.38 -7.58 -2.04
CA ALA A 25 -2.50 -6.43 -2.07
C ALA A 25 -1.02 -6.82 -1.90
N VAL A 26 -0.14 -6.20 -2.68
CA VAL A 26 1.30 -6.47 -2.66
C VAL A 26 2.05 -5.22 -2.22
N VAL A 27 2.79 -5.31 -1.14
CA VAL A 27 3.68 -4.25 -0.64
C VAL A 27 5.12 -4.68 -0.87
N ARG A 28 5.81 -4.01 -1.79
CA ARG A 28 7.20 -4.34 -2.16
C ARG A 28 8.21 -3.86 -1.11
N ALA A 29 9.47 -4.26 -1.29
CA ALA A 29 10.52 -4.08 -0.30
C ALA A 29 10.74 -2.60 0.03
N GLY A 30 10.91 -2.30 1.31
CA GLY A 30 11.16 -0.92 1.78
C GLY A 30 9.99 0.05 1.64
N ALA A 31 8.83 -0.38 1.15
CA ALA A 31 7.66 0.48 1.04
C ALA A 31 7.09 0.84 2.42
N VAL A 32 6.49 2.02 2.52
CA VAL A 32 5.86 2.54 3.73
C VAL A 32 4.37 2.74 3.46
N VAL A 33 3.52 2.11 4.27
CA VAL A 33 2.07 2.32 4.23
C VAL A 33 1.61 2.76 5.62
N GLU A 34 1.21 4.02 5.73
CA GLU A 34 0.81 4.64 6.99
C GLU A 34 -0.57 5.29 6.86
N GLU A 35 -1.48 5.05 7.79
CA GLU A 35 -2.80 5.70 7.84
C GLU A 35 -3.59 5.60 6.53
N SER A 36 -3.43 4.50 5.78
CA SER A 36 -3.85 4.41 4.38
C SER A 36 -4.55 3.09 4.06
N VAL A 37 -5.26 3.06 2.93
CA VAL A 37 -5.98 1.88 2.43
C VAL A 37 -5.42 1.47 1.08
N VAL A 38 -5.00 0.20 0.98
CA VAL A 38 -4.48 -0.40 -0.25
C VAL A 38 -5.51 -1.37 -0.80
N GLY A 39 -6.04 -1.09 -1.98
CA GLY A 39 -7.11 -1.82 -2.65
C GLY A 39 -6.79 -3.29 -2.96
N PRO A 40 -7.79 -4.12 -3.30
CA PRO A 40 -7.57 -5.51 -3.67
C PRO A 40 -6.63 -5.64 -4.86
N ASN A 41 -5.66 -6.55 -4.79
CA ASN A 41 -4.63 -6.77 -5.81
C ASN A 41 -3.79 -5.53 -6.18
N ALA A 42 -3.87 -4.45 -5.39
CA ALA A 42 -3.08 -3.25 -5.64
C ALA A 42 -1.61 -3.51 -5.30
N ILE A 43 -0.71 -2.80 -5.98
CA ILE A 43 0.73 -2.96 -5.85
C ILE A 43 1.33 -1.65 -5.34
N VAL A 44 2.03 -1.73 -4.21
CA VAL A 44 2.85 -0.64 -3.69
C VAL A 44 4.31 -0.90 -4.08
N GLY A 45 4.86 -0.04 -4.93
CA GLY A 45 6.21 -0.11 -5.46
C GLY A 45 7.32 -0.16 -4.39
N THR A 46 8.50 -0.60 -4.79
CA THR A 46 9.68 -0.67 -3.93
C THR A 46 10.02 0.71 -3.39
N GLY A 47 10.15 0.86 -2.08
CA GLY A 47 10.44 2.15 -1.44
C GLY A 47 9.34 3.21 -1.58
N ALA A 48 8.17 2.87 -2.13
CA ALA A 48 7.06 3.81 -2.25
C ALA A 48 6.47 4.15 -0.87
N SER A 49 5.91 5.35 -0.74
CA SER A 49 5.28 5.84 0.48
C SER A 49 3.81 6.16 0.24
N VAL A 50 2.90 5.45 0.91
CA VAL A 50 1.45 5.67 0.86
C VAL A 50 1.00 6.08 2.26
N ILE A 51 0.78 7.38 2.47
CA ILE A 51 0.68 7.97 3.80
C ILE A 51 -0.49 8.96 3.94
N ASN A 52 -0.83 9.32 5.18
CA ASN A 52 -1.75 10.41 5.54
C ASN A 52 -3.15 10.26 4.92
N GLY A 53 -3.80 9.10 5.07
CA GLY A 53 -5.15 8.90 4.53
C GLY A 53 -5.19 8.59 3.03
N SER A 54 -4.07 8.19 2.43
CA SER A 54 -4.02 7.86 1.00
C SER A 54 -4.80 6.58 0.68
N VAL A 55 -5.35 6.54 -0.54
CA VAL A 55 -6.14 5.40 -1.03
C VAL A 55 -5.61 4.94 -2.38
N VAL A 56 -5.25 3.67 -2.45
CA VAL A 56 -4.85 3.00 -3.69
C VAL A 56 -6.01 2.15 -4.20
N GLY A 57 -6.45 2.39 -5.43
CA GLY A 57 -7.53 1.66 -6.08
C GLY A 57 -7.22 0.17 -6.28
N ALA A 58 -8.26 -0.63 -6.53
CA ALA A 58 -8.10 -2.06 -6.79
C ALA A 58 -7.21 -2.29 -8.03
N ALA A 59 -6.23 -3.18 -7.98
CA ALA A 59 -5.27 -3.43 -9.07
C ALA A 59 -4.46 -2.22 -9.56
N ALA A 60 -4.52 -1.07 -8.87
CA ALA A 60 -3.65 0.06 -9.17
C ALA A 60 -2.21 -0.22 -8.75
N GLU A 61 -1.25 0.34 -9.47
CA GLU A 61 0.18 0.23 -9.17
C GLU A 61 0.74 1.60 -8.80
N VAL A 62 1.32 1.68 -7.61
CA VAL A 62 2.13 2.82 -7.17
C VAL A 62 3.56 2.55 -7.64
N GLU A 63 4.11 3.47 -8.42
CA GLU A 63 5.47 3.37 -8.94
C GLU A 63 6.53 3.27 -7.81
N ASP A 64 7.67 2.67 -8.14
CA ASP A 64 8.80 2.56 -7.21
C ASP A 64 9.27 3.95 -6.74
N GLY A 65 9.45 4.11 -5.44
CA GLY A 65 9.84 5.38 -4.81
C GLY A 65 8.78 6.49 -4.85
N ALA A 66 7.59 6.25 -5.43
CA ALA A 66 6.54 7.25 -5.48
C ALA A 66 5.99 7.57 -4.08
N ARG A 67 5.54 8.81 -3.90
CA ARG A 67 4.97 9.30 -2.64
C ARG A 67 3.51 9.73 -2.85
N LEU A 68 2.59 8.95 -2.32
CA LEU A 68 1.18 9.30 -2.17
C LEU A 68 0.95 9.85 -0.78
N ASP A 69 0.59 11.12 -0.71
CA ASP A 69 0.34 11.85 0.53
C ASP A 69 -1.05 12.48 0.44
N SER A 70 -1.99 12.02 1.27
CA SER A 70 -3.39 12.41 1.21
C SER A 70 -4.02 12.25 -0.19
N ALA A 71 -3.50 11.31 -0.99
CA ALA A 71 -3.82 11.17 -2.40
C ALA A 71 -4.80 10.01 -2.65
N ARG A 72 -5.57 10.12 -3.73
CA ARG A 72 -6.41 9.03 -4.23
C ARG A 72 -5.90 8.63 -5.60
N LEU A 73 -5.48 7.38 -5.74
CA LEU A 73 -5.09 6.77 -7.01
C LEU A 73 -6.24 5.88 -7.49
N PRO A 74 -7.20 6.40 -8.29
CA PRO A 74 -8.24 5.60 -8.91
C PRO A 74 -7.66 4.72 -10.02
N VAL A 75 -8.45 3.74 -10.47
CA VAL A 75 -8.20 2.97 -11.70
C VAL A 75 -8.79 3.64 -12.92
#